data_AF-A0A4T1ZQ85-F1
#
_entry.id   AF-A0A4T1ZQ85-F1
#
_cell.length_a   1.000
_cell.length_b   1.000
_cell.length_c   1.000
_cell.angle_alpha   90.00
_cell.angle_beta   90.00
_cell.angle_gamma   90.00
#
_symmetry.space_group_name_H-M   'P 1'
#
loop_
_entity.id
_entity.type
_entity.pdbx_description
1 polymer ?
#
loop_
_entity_poly.entity_id
_entity_poly.type
_entity_poly.pdbx_seq_one_letter_code
_entity_poly.pdbx_strand_id
1 'polypeptide(L)'
;MSENPYAPPQSELVGTDNLNRNIAWKVYFYFMLALTFVGVVGLLTVEDAGAAEFISLILAIPSLTGFFGYVFSKKILTRKLWVINFYVQITWLVLYYFVTTADLSAGMDQQLYVVSTAVMWALSIPYYIALFLYANKKYPIWLEKA
;
A
#
# COMPACT_ATOMS: atom_id res chain seq x y z
N MET A 1 49.35 12.10 26.47
CA MET A 1 49.03 11.57 25.13
C MET A 1 48.38 12.70 24.36
N SER A 2 49.05 13.21 23.33
CA SER A 2 48.62 14.40 22.58
C SER A 2 47.44 14.06 21.69
N GLU A 3 46.32 14.74 21.88
CA GLU A 3 45.18 14.70 20.94
C GLU A 3 45.66 15.21 19.57
N ASN A 4 45.41 14.42 18.52
CA ASN A 4 45.81 14.76 17.16
C ASN A 4 44.89 15.88 16.62
N PRO A 5 45.41 17.10 16.39
CA PRO A 5 44.59 18.24 15.92
C PRO A 5 44.13 18.09 14.46
N TYR A 6 44.60 17.07 13.74
CA TYR A 6 44.23 16.77 12.36
C TYR A 6 43.27 15.57 12.24
N ALA A 7 42.64 15.14 13.33
CA ALA A 7 41.58 14.15 13.23
C ALA A 7 40.46 14.73 12.34
N PRO A 8 40.11 14.08 11.21
CA PRO A 8 39.00 14.53 10.39
C PRO A 8 37.73 14.52 11.26
N PRO A 9 36.87 15.56 11.18
CA PRO A 9 35.62 15.55 11.91
C PRO A 9 34.87 14.28 11.51
N GLN A 10 34.54 13.44 12.48
CA GLN A 10 33.64 12.33 12.22
C GLN A 10 32.31 12.98 11.84
N SER A 11 31.98 12.97 10.55
CA SER A 11 30.62 13.28 10.15
C SER A 11 29.77 12.20 10.81
N GLU A 12 29.05 12.55 11.86
CA GLU A 12 27.96 11.74 12.38
C GLU A 12 26.86 11.72 11.30
N LEU A 13 27.12 11.03 10.19
CA LEU A 13 26.07 10.41 9.41
C LEU A 13 25.57 9.27 10.27
N VAL A 14 24.86 9.63 11.35
CA VAL A 14 24.07 8.71 12.18
C VAL A 14 23.34 7.85 11.18
N GLY A 15 23.74 6.58 11.11
CA GLY A 15 23.29 5.66 10.07
C GLY A 15 21.80 5.85 9.87
N THR A 16 21.40 6.22 8.67
CA THR A 16 20.07 5.80 8.25
C THR A 16 20.16 4.29 8.33
N ASP A 17 19.64 3.69 9.42
CA ASP A 17 19.39 2.27 9.45
C ASP A 17 18.65 1.99 8.15
N ASN A 18 19.36 1.40 7.20
CA ASN A 18 18.82 1.07 5.91
C ASN A 18 17.81 -0.01 6.22
N LEU A 19 16.55 0.38 6.46
CA LEU A 19 15.43 -0.50 6.69
C LEU A 19 15.27 -1.34 5.43
N ASN A 20 16.04 -2.40 5.36
CA ASN A 20 16.17 -3.22 4.19
C ASN A 20 15.12 -4.31 4.32
N ARG A 21 13.99 -4.09 3.65
CA ARG A 21 12.91 -5.07 3.63
C ARG A 21 13.30 -6.26 2.77
N ASN A 22 12.82 -7.43 3.21
CA ASN A 22 13.01 -8.69 2.50
C ASN A 22 12.56 -8.55 1.04
N ILE A 23 13.31 -9.16 0.12
CA ILE A 23 13.01 -9.20 -1.31
C ILE A 23 11.61 -9.75 -1.59
N ALA A 24 11.07 -10.62 -0.73
CA ALA A 24 9.70 -11.11 -0.81
C ALA A 24 8.65 -9.97 -0.86
N TRP A 25 8.84 -8.90 -0.09
CA TRP A 25 7.95 -7.73 -0.12
C TRP A 25 8.04 -6.95 -1.44
N LYS A 26 9.21 -6.93 -2.06
CA LYS A 26 9.42 -6.28 -3.37
C LYS A 26 8.77 -7.10 -4.48
N VAL A 27 8.94 -8.43 -4.46
CA VAL A 27 8.25 -9.34 -5.39
C VAL A 27 6.73 -9.21 -5.24
N TYR A 28 6.24 -9.24 -4.01
CA TYR A 28 4.82 -9.04 -3.71
C TYR A 28 4.32 -7.65 -4.15
N PHE A 29 5.14 -6.60 -4.03
CA PHE A 29 4.81 -5.27 -4.56
C PHE A 29 4.57 -5.30 -6.07
N TYR A 30 5.50 -5.85 -6.85
CA TYR A 30 5.33 -5.92 -8.29
C TYR A 30 4.17 -6.82 -8.71
N PHE A 31 3.92 -7.91 -7.97
CA PHE A 31 2.75 -8.75 -8.15
C PHE A 31 1.45 -7.95 -7.93
N MET A 32 1.32 -7.24 -6.81
CA MET A 32 0.14 -6.41 -6.52
C MET A 32 -0.01 -5.23 -7.48
N LEU A 33 1.10 -4.67 -7.98
CA LEU A 33 1.08 -3.63 -9.00
C LEU A 33 0.51 -4.16 -10.31
N ALA A 34 0.96 -5.33 -10.77
CA ALA A 34 0.43 -5.97 -11.97
C ALA A 34 -1.05 -6.35 -11.80
N LEU A 35 -1.43 -6.89 -10.63
CA LEU A 35 -2.81 -7.24 -10.33
C LEU A 35 -3.71 -6.00 -10.28
N THR A 36 -3.24 -4.91 -9.67
CA THR A 36 -3.96 -3.63 -9.69
C THR A 36 -4.09 -3.10 -11.11
N PHE A 37 -3.04 -3.22 -11.94
CA PHE A 37 -3.11 -2.80 -13.34
C PHE A 37 -4.18 -3.58 -14.12
N VAL A 38 -4.22 -4.90 -13.97
CA VAL A 38 -5.27 -5.74 -14.57
C VAL A 38 -6.65 -5.33 -14.05
N GLY A 39 -6.79 -5.10 -12.75
CA GLY A 39 -8.03 -4.64 -12.14
C GLY A 39 -8.49 -3.28 -12.69
N VAL A 40 -7.58 -2.32 -12.84
CA VAL A 40 -7.86 -1.00 -13.42
C VAL A 40 -8.36 -1.14 -14.85
N VAL A 41 -7.70 -1.95 -15.68
CA VAL A 41 -8.16 -2.20 -17.06
C VAL A 41 -9.54 -2.83 -17.04
N GLY A 42 -9.78 -3.83 -16.20
CA GLY A 42 -11.08 -4.48 -16.05
C GLY A 42 -12.20 -3.51 -15.67
N LEU A 43 -11.96 -2.64 -14.69
CA LEU A 43 -12.91 -1.62 -14.25
C LEU A 43 -13.22 -0.60 -15.35
N LEU A 44 -12.26 -0.26 -16.21
CA LEU A 44 -12.46 0.66 -17.33
C LEU A 44 -13.20 0.02 -18.51
N THR A 45 -13.27 -1.30 -18.58
CA THR A 45 -13.92 -2.04 -19.67
C THR A 45 -15.29 -2.61 -19.31
N VAL A 46 -15.72 -2.53 -18.06
CA VAL A 46 -17.02 -3.04 -17.62
C VAL A 46 -18.13 -2.11 -18.10
N GLU A 47 -19.19 -2.66 -18.70
CA GLU A 47 -20.28 -1.89 -19.32
C GLU A 47 -21.03 -1.01 -18.31
N ASP A 48 -21.14 -1.46 -17.06
CA ASP A 48 -21.84 -0.77 -15.97
C ASP A 48 -20.90 0.00 -15.01
N ALA A 49 -19.73 0.42 -15.49
CA ALA A 49 -18.79 1.23 -14.71
C ALA A 49 -19.44 2.57 -14.32
N GLY A 50 -19.58 2.80 -13.02
CA GLY A 50 -20.16 3.99 -12.44
C GLY A 50 -19.16 4.80 -11.61
N ALA A 51 -19.71 5.71 -10.80
CA ALA A 51 -18.90 6.60 -9.96
C ALA A 51 -18.03 5.84 -8.93
N ALA A 52 -18.50 4.68 -8.46
CA ALA A 52 -17.78 3.86 -7.49
C ALA A 52 -16.44 3.33 -8.06
N GLU A 53 -16.43 2.95 -9.33
CA GLU A 53 -15.25 2.43 -10.01
C GLU A 53 -14.21 3.55 -10.16
N PHE A 54 -14.63 4.74 -10.58
CA PHE A 54 -13.75 5.92 -10.66
C PHE A 54 -13.18 6.32 -9.29
N ILE A 55 -13.99 6.31 -8.24
CA ILE A 55 -13.51 6.57 -6.87
C ILE A 55 -12.46 5.52 -6.48
N SER A 56 -12.70 4.25 -6.79
CA SER A 56 -11.75 3.17 -6.52
C SER A 56 -10.41 3.39 -7.22
N LEU A 57 -10.42 3.84 -8.47
CA LEU A 57 -9.21 4.20 -9.22
C LEU A 57 -8.43 5.35 -8.57
N ILE A 58 -9.13 6.41 -8.15
CA ILE A 58 -8.52 7.55 -7.47
C ILE A 58 -7.91 7.11 -6.13
N LEU A 59 -8.59 6.27 -5.38
CA LEU A 59 -8.11 5.75 -4.10
C LEU A 59 -6.93 4.78 -4.26
N ALA A 60 -6.86 4.03 -5.37
CA ALA A 60 -5.77 3.09 -5.64
C ALA A 60 -4.40 3.77 -5.71
N ILE A 61 -4.32 4.99 -6.26
CA ILE A 61 -3.06 5.74 -6.41
C ILE A 61 -2.34 5.99 -5.08
N PRO A 62 -2.94 6.66 -4.07
CA PRO A 62 -2.29 6.86 -2.79
C PRO A 62 -2.08 5.51 -2.07
N SER A 63 -2.97 4.54 -2.25
CA SER A 63 -2.81 3.19 -1.69
C SER A 63 -1.49 2.54 -2.16
N LEU A 64 -1.28 2.44 -3.47
CA LEU A 64 -0.07 1.89 -4.07
C LEU A 64 1.17 2.69 -3.67
N THR A 65 1.03 4.02 -3.58
CA THR A 65 2.12 4.91 -3.15
C THR A 65 2.52 4.64 -1.70
N GLY A 66 1.55 4.45 -0.80
CA GLY A 66 1.80 4.11 0.60
C GLY A 66 2.45 2.73 0.73
N PHE A 67 1.99 1.77 -0.07
CA PHE A 67 2.58 0.43 -0.11
C PHE A 67 4.01 0.44 -0.65
N PHE A 68 4.28 1.22 -1.69
CA PHE A 68 5.65 1.47 -2.17
C PHE A 68 6.51 2.09 -1.06
N GLY A 69 6.00 3.10 -0.35
CA GLY A 69 6.68 3.73 0.79
C GLY A 69 7.05 2.71 1.87
N TYR A 70 6.14 1.77 2.17
CA TYR A 70 6.39 0.67 3.10
C TYR A 70 7.51 -0.27 2.62
N VAL A 71 7.39 -0.78 1.39
CA VAL A 71 8.26 -1.83 0.85
C VAL A 71 9.68 -1.33 0.62
N PHE A 72 9.82 -0.10 0.14
CA PHE A 72 11.12 0.51 -0.15
C PHE A 72 11.62 1.42 0.98
N SER A 73 10.92 1.42 2.12
CA SER A 73 11.25 2.22 3.30
C SER A 73 11.46 3.69 2.98
N LYS A 74 10.62 4.24 2.10
CA LYS A 74 10.68 5.64 1.67
C LYS A 74 9.69 6.46 2.46
N LYS A 75 10.16 7.58 3.01
CA LYS A 75 9.31 8.60 3.63
C LYS A 75 8.65 9.42 2.53
N ILE A 76 7.38 9.16 2.26
CA ILE A 76 6.59 9.89 1.27
C ILE A 76 5.54 10.70 2.02
N LEU A 77 5.39 12.00 1.75
CA LEU A 77 4.40 12.87 2.41
C LEU A 77 4.48 12.80 3.96
N THR A 78 3.34 12.94 4.64
CA THR A 78 3.26 12.96 6.11
C THR A 78 2.53 11.74 6.65
N ARG A 79 2.91 11.28 7.85
CA ARG A 79 2.23 10.17 8.54
C ARG A 79 0.72 10.37 8.68
N LYS A 80 0.26 11.60 8.99
CA LYS A 80 -1.16 11.91 9.18
C LYS A 80 -1.98 11.56 7.92
N LEU A 81 -1.44 11.84 6.74
CA LEU A 81 -2.07 11.50 5.47
C LEU A 81 -2.24 9.99 5.31
N TRP A 82 -1.23 9.19 5.68
CA TRP A 82 -1.29 7.73 5.57
C TRP A 82 -2.27 7.10 6.55
N VAL A 83 -2.44 7.67 7.74
CA VAL A 83 -3.48 7.25 8.68
C VAL A 83 -4.87 7.51 8.08
N ILE A 84 -5.09 8.71 7.52
CA ILE A 84 -6.37 9.05 6.87
C ILE A 84 -6.60 8.11 5.68
N ASN A 85 -5.60 7.93 4.82
CA ASN A 85 -5.69 7.04 3.67
C ASN A 85 -6.04 5.60 4.07
N PHE A 86 -5.42 5.08 5.12
CA PHE A 86 -5.73 3.74 5.63
C PHE A 86 -7.20 3.61 6.04
N TYR A 87 -7.74 4.55 6.83
CA TYR A 87 -9.15 4.50 7.23
C TYR A 87 -10.11 4.67 6.06
N VAL A 88 -9.80 5.59 5.13
CA VAL A 88 -10.57 5.75 3.89
C VAL A 88 -10.58 4.44 3.11
N GLN A 89 -9.44 3.75 2.98
CA GLN A 89 -9.34 2.49 2.26
C GLN A 89 -10.16 1.36 2.89
N ILE A 90 -10.06 1.18 4.21
CA ILE A 90 -10.86 0.16 4.92
C ILE A 90 -12.36 0.48 4.83
N THR A 91 -12.73 1.76 4.91
CA THR A 91 -14.13 2.18 4.80
C THR A 91 -14.65 1.94 3.39
N TRP A 92 -13.87 2.33 2.38
CA TRP A 92 -14.21 2.13 0.97
C TRP A 92 -14.32 0.65 0.62
N LEU A 93 -13.44 -0.20 1.14
CA LEU A 93 -13.46 -1.63 0.94
C LEU A 93 -14.80 -2.28 1.35
N VAL A 94 -15.43 -1.78 2.41
CA VAL A 94 -16.76 -2.26 2.84
C VAL A 94 -17.86 -1.59 2.02
N LEU A 95 -17.80 -0.26 1.84
CA LEU A 95 -18.82 0.50 1.13
C LEU A 95 -18.94 0.12 -0.34
N TYR A 96 -17.85 -0.26 -0.98
CA TYR A 96 -17.81 -0.58 -2.40
C TYR A 96 -18.84 -1.67 -2.76
N TYR A 97 -18.99 -2.70 -1.93
CA TYR A 97 -19.98 -3.77 -2.14
C TYR A 97 -21.44 -3.31 -2.15
N PHE A 98 -21.74 -2.16 -1.54
CA PHE A 98 -23.10 -1.61 -1.47
C PHE A 98 -23.38 -0.54 -2.52
N VAL A 99 -22.33 0.06 -3.08
CA VAL A 99 -22.44 1.25 -3.95
C VAL A 99 -22.07 0.94 -5.39
N THR A 100 -21.26 -0.10 -5.64
CA THR A 100 -20.94 -0.54 -7.00
C THR A 100 -22.20 -1.02 -7.71
N THR A 101 -22.35 -0.57 -8.95
CA THR A 101 -23.37 -1.07 -9.90
C THR A 101 -22.81 -2.14 -10.82
N ALA A 102 -21.48 -2.33 -10.83
CA ALA A 102 -20.83 -3.31 -11.65
C ALA A 102 -21.12 -4.73 -11.15
N ASP A 103 -21.34 -5.65 -12.09
CA ASP A 103 -21.44 -7.07 -11.76
C ASP A 103 -20.08 -7.60 -11.28
N LEU A 104 -19.93 -7.72 -9.96
CA LEU A 104 -18.73 -8.28 -9.33
C LEU A 104 -18.52 -9.76 -9.64
N SER A 105 -19.59 -10.47 -10.02
CA SER A 105 -19.49 -11.89 -10.38
C SER A 105 -18.92 -12.08 -11.78
N ALA A 106 -18.96 -11.06 -12.63
CA ALA A 106 -18.54 -11.12 -14.04
C ALA A 106 -19.12 -12.35 -14.76
N GLY A 107 -20.37 -12.70 -14.48
CA GLY A 107 -21.05 -13.89 -15.01
C GLY A 107 -20.51 -15.24 -14.52
N MET A 108 -19.65 -15.29 -13.49
CA MET A 108 -19.18 -16.53 -12.88
C MET A 108 -20.30 -17.25 -12.12
N ASP A 109 -20.22 -18.58 -12.06
CA ASP A 109 -21.04 -19.36 -11.14
C ASP A 109 -20.78 -18.95 -9.67
N GLN A 110 -21.79 -19.10 -8.83
CA GLN A 110 -21.74 -18.69 -7.42
C GLN A 110 -20.58 -19.34 -6.66
N GLN A 111 -20.30 -20.62 -6.89
CA GLN A 111 -19.20 -21.30 -6.19
C GLN A 111 -17.85 -20.71 -6.60
N LEU A 112 -17.66 -20.50 -7.91
CA LEU A 112 -16.43 -19.94 -8.45
C LEU A 112 -16.23 -18.49 -7.97
N TYR A 113 -17.30 -17.70 -7.92
CA TYR A 113 -17.28 -16.33 -7.41
C TYR A 113 -16.86 -16.26 -5.94
N VAL A 114 -17.40 -17.14 -5.08
CA VAL A 114 -17.04 -17.17 -3.66
C VAL A 114 -15.57 -17.55 -3.47
N VAL A 115 -15.10 -18.57 -4.20
CA VAL A 115 -13.70 -19.02 -4.13
C VAL A 115 -12.75 -17.93 -4.64
N SER A 116 -13.04 -17.31 -5.79
CA SER A 116 -12.20 -16.24 -6.35
C SER A 116 -12.14 -15.04 -5.40
N THR A 117 -13.29 -14.65 -4.83
CA THR A 117 -13.36 -13.57 -3.84
C THR A 117 -12.51 -13.89 -2.61
N ALA A 118 -12.61 -15.12 -2.06
CA ALA A 118 -11.82 -15.54 -0.90
C ALA A 118 -10.31 -15.50 -1.18
N VAL A 119 -9.89 -15.92 -2.39
CA VAL A 119 -8.48 -15.85 -2.82
C VAL A 119 -8.03 -14.38 -2.94
N MET A 120 -8.83 -13.51 -3.55
CA MET A 120 -8.52 -12.07 -3.64
C MET A 120 -8.34 -11.44 -2.25
N TRP A 121 -9.21 -11.78 -1.29
CA TRP A 121 -9.08 -11.31 0.09
C TRP A 121 -7.80 -11.82 0.74
N ALA A 122 -7.50 -13.12 0.64
CA ALA A 122 -6.28 -13.70 1.18
C ALA A 122 -5.02 -13.03 0.61
N LEU A 123 -5.01 -12.75 -0.70
CA LEU A 123 -3.92 -12.05 -1.37
C LEU A 123 -3.83 -10.57 -0.97
N SER A 124 -4.92 -9.93 -0.57
CA SER A 124 -4.96 -8.50 -0.23
C SER A 124 -4.68 -8.20 1.24
N ILE A 125 -4.84 -9.16 2.14
CA ILE A 125 -4.56 -8.96 3.59
C ILE A 125 -3.13 -8.43 3.86
N PRO A 126 -2.05 -9.00 3.29
CA PRO A 126 -0.70 -8.51 3.54
C PRO A 126 -0.49 -7.06 3.07
N TYR A 127 -1.17 -6.66 2.00
CA TYR A 127 -1.18 -5.30 1.50
C TYR A 127 -1.78 -4.31 2.51
N TYR A 128 -2.95 -4.62 3.08
CA TYR A 128 -3.56 -3.77 4.10
C TYR A 128 -2.75 -3.73 5.40
N ILE A 129 -2.13 -4.86 5.78
CA ILE A 129 -1.20 -4.90 6.92
C ILE A 129 -0.01 -3.97 6.68
N ALA A 130 0.56 -3.98 5.47
CA ALA A 130 1.66 -3.10 5.10
C ALA A 130 1.26 -1.61 5.21
N LEU A 131 0.08 -1.23 4.72
CA LEU A 131 -0.44 0.13 4.86
C LEU A 131 -0.65 0.53 6.31
N PHE A 132 -1.22 -0.36 7.14
CA PHE A 132 -1.39 -0.12 8.57
C PHE A 132 -0.06 0.10 9.28
N LEU A 133 0.92 -0.79 9.03
CA LEU A 133 2.26 -0.68 9.60
C LEU A 133 2.96 0.59 9.14
N TYR A 134 2.81 0.95 7.87
CA TYR A 134 3.34 2.19 7.33
C TYR A 134 2.69 3.41 7.98
N ALA A 135 1.39 3.41 8.29
CA ALA A 135 0.75 4.53 8.98
C ALA A 135 1.09 4.64 10.49
N ASN A 136 1.73 3.62 11.07
CA ASN A 136 1.97 3.53 12.50
C ASN A 136 3.03 4.55 13.01
N LYS A 137 2.79 5.18 14.16
CA LYS A 137 3.74 6.13 14.78
C LYS A 137 5.09 5.50 15.07
N LYS A 138 5.06 4.24 15.48
CA LYS A 138 6.25 3.48 15.87
C LYS A 138 7.03 2.96 14.66
N TYR A 139 6.54 3.18 13.44
CA TYR A 139 7.25 2.73 12.26
C TYR A 139 8.55 3.53 12.10
N PRO A 140 9.71 2.89 11.91
CA PRO A 140 11.00 3.57 12.07
C PRO A 140 11.23 4.77 11.14
N ILE A 141 10.56 4.84 9.98
CA ILE A 141 10.67 6.00 9.08
C ILE A 141 10.00 7.28 9.62
N TRP A 142 9.09 7.16 10.60
CA TRP A 142 8.35 8.27 11.21
C TRP A 142 8.87 8.65 12.58
N LEU A 143 9.82 7.89 13.12
CA LEU A 143 10.53 8.30 14.32
C LEU A 143 11.42 9.47 13.92
N GLU A 144 11.14 10.64 14.48
CA GLU A 144 12.09 11.75 14.44
C GLU A 144 13.33 11.28 15.20
N LYS A 145 14.51 11.46 14.59
CA LYS A 145 15.77 11.29 15.32
C LYS A 145 15.74 12.34 16.44
N ALA A 146 15.60 11.87 17.68
CA ALA A 146 15.76 12.70 18.87
C ALA A 146 17.22 13.15 18.98
#